data_AF-A0A662JKV5-F1
#
_entry.id   AF-A0A662JKV5-F1
#
_cell.length_a   1.000
_cell.length_b   1.000
_cell.length_c   1.000
_cell.angle_alpha   90.00
_cell.angle_beta   90.00
_cell.angle_gamma   90.00
#
_symmetry.space_group_name_H-M   'P 1'
#
loop_
_entity.id
_entity.type
_entity.pdbx_description
1 polymer ?
#
loop_
_entity_poly.entity_id
_entity_poly.type
_entity_poly.pdbx_seq_one_letter_code
_entity_poly.pdbx_strand_id
1 'polypeptide(L)'
;MKMRASKGPEASWTEDSVIFNGTIRRSGNSLIITVPSELAKRFLINEGQEVIIMGMTRKLFNFEGMIGIYLGNFKVRENIYGISFEIKVSKEGVGMEDFPFIQTIADKYGATGVALVKKDGK
;
A
#
# COMPACT_ATOMS: atom_id res chain seq x y z
N MET A 1 25.03 6.36 24.46
CA MET A 1 23.78 5.58 24.40
C MET A 1 23.45 5.34 22.93
N LYS A 2 23.66 4.12 22.42
CA LYS A 2 23.44 3.77 21.00
C LYS A 2 21.97 3.39 20.84
N MET A 3 21.18 4.20 20.12
CA MET A 3 19.83 3.80 19.74
C MET A 3 19.92 2.63 18.76
N ARG A 4 19.38 1.47 19.15
CA ARG A 4 19.16 0.35 18.23
C ARG A 4 18.07 0.80 17.25
N ALA A 5 18.39 0.79 15.97
CA ALA A 5 17.37 0.90 14.92
C ALA A 5 16.31 -0.18 15.17
N SER A 6 15.05 0.23 15.27
CA SER A 6 13.93 -0.71 15.29
C SER A 6 14.02 -1.56 14.03
N LYS A 7 14.12 -2.90 14.18
CA LYS A 7 13.93 -3.82 13.06
C LYS A 7 12.61 -3.41 12.37
N GLY A 8 12.69 -3.02 11.10
CA GLY A 8 11.49 -2.85 10.28
C GLY A 8 10.69 -4.16 10.27
N PRO A 9 9.39 -4.12 9.92
CA PRO A 9 8.57 -5.31 9.87
C PRO A 9 9.26 -6.37 9.00
N GLU A 10 9.50 -7.56 9.56
CA GLU A 10 10.02 -8.69 8.79
C GLU A 10 9.00 -9.00 7.70
N ALA A 11 9.45 -9.01 6.44
CA ALA A 11 8.61 -9.31 5.29
C ALA A 11 8.25 -10.80 5.28
N SER A 12 7.34 -11.21 6.16
CA SER A 12 6.76 -12.54 6.16
C SER A 12 5.64 -12.59 5.13
N TRP A 13 5.74 -13.50 4.17
CA TRP A 13 4.64 -13.83 3.28
C TRP A 13 3.45 -14.32 4.10
N THR A 14 2.31 -13.65 3.99
CA THR A 14 1.05 -14.08 4.60
C THR A 14 0.21 -14.79 3.55
N GLU A 15 -0.24 -16.01 3.84
CA GLU A 15 -1.18 -16.71 2.97
C GLU A 15 -2.50 -15.93 2.86
N ASP A 16 -3.08 -15.91 1.66
CA ASP A 16 -4.39 -15.32 1.43
C ASP A 16 -5.48 -16.23 1.99
N SER A 17 -6.54 -15.67 2.57
CA SER A 17 -7.61 -16.45 3.22
C SER A 17 -8.55 -17.13 2.23
N VAL A 18 -8.45 -16.79 0.94
CA VAL A 18 -9.35 -17.29 -0.11
C VAL A 18 -8.57 -18.20 -1.06
N ILE A 19 -8.99 -19.46 -1.12
CA ILE A 19 -8.44 -20.45 -2.05
C ILE A 19 -9.30 -20.44 -3.31
N PHE A 20 -8.64 -20.37 -4.46
CA PHE A 20 -9.31 -20.50 -5.75
C PHE A 20 -8.83 -21.75 -6.47
N ASN A 21 -9.77 -22.48 -7.05
CA ASN A 21 -9.45 -23.64 -7.88
C ASN A 21 -9.16 -23.19 -9.31
N GLY A 22 -8.10 -23.72 -9.89
CA GLY A 22 -7.74 -23.53 -11.29
C GLY A 22 -7.55 -24.86 -11.99
N THR A 23 -7.54 -24.83 -13.31
CA THR A 23 -7.28 -26.01 -14.15
C THR A 23 -6.06 -25.76 -15.02
N ILE A 24 -5.20 -26.76 -15.13
CA ILE A 24 -4.08 -26.76 -16.08
C ILE A 24 -4.55 -27.43 -17.37
N ARG A 25 -4.34 -26.75 -18.50
CA ARG A 25 -4.63 -27.29 -19.84
C ARG A 25 -3.42 -27.20 -20.75
N ARG A 26 -3.40 -28.01 -21.80
CA ARG A 26 -2.34 -28.00 -22.82
C ARG A 26 -2.59 -26.89 -23.84
N SER A 27 -1.52 -26.21 -24.25
CA SER A 27 -1.50 -25.26 -25.37
C SER A 27 -0.20 -25.42 -26.15
N GLY A 28 -0.27 -26.05 -27.31
CA GLY A 28 0.91 -26.44 -28.08
C GLY A 28 1.88 -27.29 -27.24
N ASN A 29 3.13 -26.85 -27.15
CA ASN A 29 4.17 -27.50 -26.35
C ASN A 29 4.23 -27.01 -24.89
N SER A 30 3.29 -26.15 -24.48
CA SER A 30 3.25 -25.55 -23.14
C SER A 30 1.98 -25.92 -22.38
N LEU A 31 1.99 -25.63 -21.07
CA LEU A 31 0.84 -25.72 -20.20
C LEU A 31 0.35 -24.31 -19.85
N ILE A 32 -0.97 -24.16 -19.76
CA ILE A 32 -1.63 -22.93 -19.32
C ILE A 32 -2.40 -23.26 -18.06
N ILE A 33 -2.18 -22.47 -17.01
CA ILE A 33 -3.04 -22.45 -15.83
C ILE A 33 -4.07 -21.33 -15.99
N THR A 34 -5.34 -21.64 -15.80
CA THR A 34 -6.38 -20.60 -15.77
C THR A 34 -6.28 -19.84 -14.46
N VAL A 35 -6.08 -18.52 -14.53
CA VAL A 35 -6.20 -17.62 -13.37
C VAL A 35 -7.66 -17.19 -13.23
N PRO A 36 -8.34 -17.52 -12.12
CA PRO A 36 -9.69 -17.06 -11.82
C PRO A 36 -9.83 -15.53 -11.95
N SER A 37 -10.97 -15.08 -12.46
CA SER A 37 -11.19 -13.66 -12.78
C SER A 37 -11.07 -12.73 -11.56
N GLU A 38 -11.41 -13.26 -10.39
CA GLU A 38 -11.35 -12.63 -9.09
C GLU A 38 -9.90 -12.37 -8.68
N LEU A 39 -9.02 -13.35 -8.86
CA LEU A 39 -7.58 -13.20 -8.64
C LEU A 39 -6.97 -12.22 -9.64
N ALA A 40 -7.34 -12.33 -10.92
CA ALA A 40 -6.85 -11.43 -11.95
C ALA A 40 -7.21 -9.97 -11.65
N LYS A 41 -8.44 -9.68 -11.23
CA LYS A 41 -8.87 -8.33 -10.83
C LYS A 41 -8.17 -7.85 -9.56
N ARG A 42 -8.08 -8.70 -8.53
CA ARG A 42 -7.48 -8.35 -7.24
C ARG A 42 -6.00 -7.97 -7.37
N PHE A 43 -5.27 -8.72 -8.19
CA PHE A 43 -3.84 -8.48 -8.42
C PHE A 43 -3.55 -7.71 -9.70
N LEU A 44 -4.58 -7.13 -10.34
CA LEU A 44 -4.46 -6.34 -11.57
C LEU A 44 -3.62 -7.04 -12.66
N ILE A 45 -3.81 -8.35 -12.82
CA ILE A 45 -3.07 -9.17 -13.78
C ILE A 45 -3.58 -8.85 -15.18
N ASN A 46 -2.66 -8.48 -16.07
CA ASN A 46 -2.98 -8.14 -17.46
C ASN A 46 -2.37 -9.15 -18.44
N GLU A 47 -2.99 -9.26 -19.61
CA GLU A 47 -2.43 -10.03 -20.73
C GLU A 47 -1.07 -9.44 -21.15
N GLY A 48 -0.12 -10.31 -21.46
CA GLY A 48 1.24 -9.91 -21.86
C GLY A 48 2.14 -9.43 -20.70
N GLN A 49 1.65 -9.41 -19.46
CA GLN A 49 2.47 -9.09 -18.30
C GLN A 49 3.58 -10.13 -18.09
N GLU A 50 4.83 -9.67 -18.01
CA GLU A 50 5.96 -10.50 -17.62
C GLU A 50 5.89 -10.86 -16.14
N VAL A 51 6.12 -12.14 -15.82
CA VAL A 51 6.06 -12.67 -14.45
C VAL A 51 7.23 -13.61 -14.20
N ILE A 52 7.61 -13.77 -12.93
CA ILE A 52 8.60 -14.78 -12.54
C ILE A 52 7.86 -15.98 -11.97
N ILE A 53 8.08 -17.16 -12.57
CA ILE A 53 7.51 -18.42 -12.11
C ILE A 53 8.58 -19.18 -11.32
N MET A 54 8.24 -19.59 -10.11
CA MET A 54 9.14 -20.28 -9.17
C MET A 54 8.56 -21.63 -8.78
N GLY A 55 9.36 -22.68 -8.92
CA GLY A 55 9.06 -23.98 -8.34
C GLY A 55 9.45 -24.03 -6.86
N MET A 56 8.55 -24.49 -6.01
CA MET A 56 8.76 -24.65 -4.58
C MET A 56 8.42 -26.08 -4.18
N THR A 57 9.19 -26.65 -3.27
CA THR A 57 8.94 -27.99 -2.75
C THR A 57 9.08 -27.99 -1.23
N ARG A 58 8.24 -28.76 -0.55
CA ARG A 58 8.40 -29.00 0.89
C ARG A 58 8.35 -30.49 1.20
N LYS A 59 9.18 -30.89 2.15
CA LYS A 59 9.25 -32.25 2.70
C LYS A 59 9.03 -32.16 4.21
N LEU A 60 7.81 -32.41 4.65
CA LEU A 60 7.50 -32.49 6.09
C LEU A 60 7.11 -33.93 6.46
N PHE A 61 6.25 -34.55 5.65
CA PHE A 61 5.87 -35.97 5.75
C PHE A 61 5.58 -36.60 4.38
N ASN A 62 5.08 -35.80 3.43
CA ASN A 62 4.96 -36.12 2.01
C ASN A 62 5.85 -35.18 1.17
N PHE A 63 6.06 -35.52 -0.11
CA PHE A 63 6.66 -34.59 -1.08
C PHE A 63 5.56 -33.74 -1.71
N GLU A 64 5.57 -32.45 -1.39
CA GLU A 64 4.60 -31.50 -1.93
C GLU A 64 5.31 -30.49 -2.83
N GLY A 65 4.70 -30.21 -3.99
CA GLY A 65 5.16 -29.22 -4.95
C GLY A 65 4.19 -28.05 -5.04
N MET A 66 4.72 -26.85 -5.21
CA MET A 66 3.98 -25.62 -5.42
C MET A 66 4.63 -24.82 -6.54
N ILE A 67 3.82 -24.10 -7.31
CA ILE A 67 4.28 -23.09 -8.26
C ILE A 67 3.87 -21.73 -7.70
N GLY A 68 4.85 -20.86 -7.46
CA GLY A 68 4.62 -19.45 -7.15
C GLY A 68 4.78 -18.59 -8.37
N ILE A 69 3.92 -17.58 -8.51
CA ILE A 69 4.03 -16.56 -9.55
C ILE A 69 4.27 -15.23 -8.85
N TYR A 70 5.45 -14.66 -9.06
CA TYR A 70 5.78 -13.33 -8.58
C TYR A 70 5.39 -12.29 -9.64
N LEU A 71 4.46 -11.41 -9.24
CA LEU A 71 3.84 -10.40 -10.10
C LEU A 71 4.55 -9.04 -10.08
N GLY A 72 5.61 -8.89 -9.28
CA GLY A 72 6.33 -7.62 -9.11
C GLY A 72 5.83 -6.78 -7.93
N ASN A 73 6.23 -5.51 -7.91
CA ASN A 73 5.83 -4.55 -6.88
C ASN A 73 4.56 -3.79 -7.31
N PHE A 74 3.52 -3.85 -6.49
CA PHE A 74 2.31 -3.06 -6.69
C PHE A 74 2.46 -1.68 -6.02
N LYS A 75 2.18 -0.60 -6.77
CA LYS A 75 2.00 0.74 -6.20
C LYS A 75 0.53 0.97 -5.93
N VAL A 76 0.12 0.83 -4.67
CA VAL A 76 -1.23 1.17 -4.24
C VAL A 76 -1.27 2.66 -3.91
N ARG A 77 -2.22 3.40 -4.51
CA ARG A 77 -2.58 4.75 -4.07
C ARG A 77 -3.89 4.64 -3.31
N GLU A 78 -3.83 4.90 -2.01
CA GLU A 78 -5.03 4.98 -1.18
C GLU A 78 -5.37 6.44 -0.94
N ASN A 79 -6.66 6.79 -1.11
CA ASN A 79 -7.15 8.08 -0.67
C ASN A 79 -7.30 8.04 0.85
N ILE A 80 -6.47 8.81 1.54
CA ILE A 80 -6.61 8.98 2.99
C ILE A 80 -7.61 10.10 3.28
N TYR A 81 -8.48 9.88 4.27
CA TYR A 81 -9.37 10.93 4.76
C TYR A 81 -8.54 11.99 5.49
N GLY A 82 -8.55 13.22 4.98
CA GLY A 82 -7.98 14.39 5.65
C GLY A 82 -9.08 15.18 6.34
N ILE A 83 -8.88 15.54 7.61
CA ILE A 83 -9.73 16.50 8.31
C ILE A 83 -9.02 17.85 8.25
N SER A 84 -9.70 18.86 7.72
CA SER A 84 -9.22 20.25 7.66
C SER A 84 -10.08 21.12 8.57
N PHE A 85 -9.44 21.98 9.36
CA PHE A 85 -10.11 22.95 10.22
C PHE A 85 -9.71 24.36 9.81
N GLU A 86 -10.71 25.22 9.54
CA GLU A 86 -10.49 26.66 9.37
C GLU A 86 -10.73 27.35 10.71
N ILE A 87 -9.67 27.90 11.32
CA ILE A 87 -9.76 28.62 12.58
C ILE A 87 -9.88 30.11 12.27
N LYS A 88 -11.02 30.72 12.60
CA LYS A 88 -11.24 32.17 12.51
C LYS A 88 -11.05 32.79 13.88
N VAL A 89 -10.03 33.62 14.05
CA VAL A 89 -9.81 34.42 15.26
C VAL A 89 -10.49 35.79 15.08
N SER A 90 -11.18 36.28 16.11
CA SER A 90 -12.01 37.49 16.02
C SER A 90 -11.27 38.77 16.46
N LYS A 91 -11.62 39.86 15.77
CA LYS A 91 -11.26 41.29 15.92
C LYS A 91 -9.80 41.72 15.70
N GLU A 92 -8.80 40.91 15.96
CA GLU A 92 -7.43 41.13 15.47
C GLU A 92 -7.05 39.88 14.67
N GLY A 93 -6.78 40.07 13.37
CA GLY A 93 -6.53 38.95 12.46
C GLY A 93 -5.29 38.16 12.88
N VAL A 94 -5.27 36.87 12.55
CA VAL A 94 -4.07 36.05 12.71
C VAL A 94 -2.99 36.56 11.77
N GLY A 95 -1.85 36.95 12.33
CA GLY A 95 -0.70 37.44 11.59
C GLY A 95 0.37 36.36 11.37
N MET A 96 1.46 36.73 10.70
CA MET A 96 2.62 35.83 10.53
C MET A 96 3.32 35.57 11.88
N GLU A 97 3.21 36.51 12.81
CA GLU A 97 3.69 36.45 14.19
C GLU A 97 3.07 35.31 15.01
N ASP A 98 1.84 34.89 14.67
CA ASP A 98 1.14 33.79 15.33
C ASP A 98 1.50 32.42 14.75
N PHE A 99 2.12 32.40 13.56
CA PHE A 99 2.48 31.17 12.85
C PHE A 99 3.34 30.20 13.68
N PRO A 100 4.35 30.63 14.47
CA PRO A 100 5.12 29.72 15.32
C PRO A 100 4.25 28.98 16.36
N PHE A 101 3.26 29.66 16.95
CA PHE A 101 2.33 29.04 17.88
C PHE A 101 1.39 28.06 17.17
N ILE A 102 0.88 28.43 15.99
CA ILE A 102 0.05 27.56 15.16
C ILE A 102 0.81 26.31 14.73
N GLN A 103 2.07 26.45 14.31
CA GLN A 103 2.93 25.33 13.95
C GLN A 103 3.17 24.42 15.17
N THR A 104 3.37 24.99 16.36
CA THR A 104 3.52 24.20 17.59
C THR A 104 2.27 23.35 17.89
N ILE A 105 1.07 23.91 17.69
CA ILE A 105 -0.18 23.15 17.83
C ILE A 105 -0.27 22.07 16.74
N ALA A 106 0.02 22.43 15.49
CA ALA A 106 -0.01 21.52 14.36
C ALA A 106 0.91 20.30 14.57
N ASP A 107 2.14 20.54 15.02
CA ASP A 107 3.12 19.49 15.31
C ASP A 107 2.64 18.61 16.48
N LYS A 108 2.10 19.22 17.55
CA LYS A 108 1.56 18.50 18.71
C LYS A 108 0.44 17.53 18.33
N TYR A 109 -0.37 17.88 17.33
CA TYR A 109 -1.48 17.06 16.86
C TYR A 109 -1.17 16.28 15.57
N GLY A 110 0.09 16.30 15.10
CA GLY A 110 0.52 15.54 13.92
C GLY A 110 -0.14 15.98 12.62
N ALA A 111 -0.45 17.27 12.48
CA ALA A 111 -0.99 17.80 11.24
C ALA A 111 0.01 17.60 10.09
N THR A 112 -0.49 17.15 8.94
CA THR A 112 0.34 16.90 7.74
C THR A 112 0.56 18.15 6.89
N GLY A 113 -0.10 19.26 7.22
CA GLY A 113 0.07 20.55 6.56
C GLY A 113 -0.66 21.67 7.30
N VAL A 114 -0.09 22.87 7.23
CA VAL A 114 -0.66 24.12 7.75
C VAL A 114 -0.51 25.18 6.67
N ALA A 115 -1.57 25.95 6.43
CA ALA A 115 -1.51 27.07 5.50
C ALA A 115 -2.28 28.26 6.07
N LEU A 116 -1.69 29.45 5.97
CA LEU A 116 -2.39 30.72 6.17
C LEU A 116 -2.98 31.15 4.84
N VAL A 117 -4.30 31.04 4.71
CA VAL A 117 -5.01 31.47 3.50
C VAL A 117 -5.49 32.90 3.71
N LYS A 118 -4.79 33.87 3.12
CA LYS A 118 -5.31 35.23 3.03
C LYS A 118 -6.43 35.23 1.99
N LYS A 119 -7.67 35.50 2.41
CA LYS A 119 -8.73 35.78 1.45
C LYS A 119 -8.44 37.14 0.83
N ASP A 120 -7.98 37.14 -0.43
CA ASP A 120 -8.08 38.33 -1.27
C ASP A 120 -9.57 38.64 -1.46
N GLY A 121 -10.04 39.65 -0.73
CA GLY A 121 -11.28 40.33 -1.07
C GLY A 121 -11.03 41.20 -2.30
N LYS A 122 -12.02 41.23 -3.20
CA LYS A 122 -12.10 42.07 -4.41
C LYS A 122 -11.29 43.36 -4.38
#